data_AF-A0A8J5QWY9-F1
#
_entry.id   AF-A0A8J5QWY9-F1
#
_cell.length_a   1.000
_cell.length_b   1.000
_cell.length_c   1.000
_cell.angle_alpha   90.00
_cell.angle_beta   90.00
_cell.angle_gamma   90.00
#
_symmetry.space_group_name_H-M   'P 1'
#
loop_
_entity.id
_entity.type
_entity.pdbx_description
1 polymer ?
#
loop_
_entity_poly.entity_id
_entity_poly.type
_entity_poly.pdbx_seq_one_letter_code
_entity_poly.pdbx_strand_id
1 'polypeptide(L)'
;MGMGALENAAADVDAAASAVEVVPAKAGSYAVLQCGEDSEYVRKAYGGYFEVFRALLAEDGERWRVYRAVRGELPLDAEAAALDGFVISNSCSDAHGDEPWILALVDFIRRRQAEPW
;
A
#
# COMPACT_ATOMS: atom_id res chain seq x y z
N MET A 1 -15.87 -22.47 -55.20
CA MET A 1 -15.43 -22.82 -53.83
C MET A 1 -14.46 -21.70 -53.44
N GLY A 2 -14.97 -20.53 -53.03
CA GLY A 2 -15.08 -20.08 -51.62
C GLY A 2 -13.73 -19.47 -51.19
N MET A 3 -13.58 -18.28 -50.61
CA MET A 3 -14.42 -17.25 -49.99
C MET A 3 -13.64 -15.92 -50.21
N GLY A 4 -14.20 -14.85 -50.77
CA GLY A 4 -15.07 -13.91 -50.06
C GLY A 4 -14.25 -12.98 -49.15
N ALA A 5 -13.87 -11.80 -49.63
CA ALA A 5 -13.29 -10.74 -48.81
C ALA A 5 -14.33 -10.28 -47.78
N LEU A 6 -14.03 -10.45 -46.50
CA LEU A 6 -14.89 -9.96 -45.43
C LEU A 6 -14.55 -8.49 -45.19
N GLU A 7 -15.44 -7.63 -45.68
CA GLU A 7 -15.50 -6.20 -45.36
C GLU A 7 -15.65 -6.01 -43.84
N ASN A 8 -14.80 -5.13 -43.29
CA ASN A 8 -14.82 -4.78 -41.88
C ASN A 8 -15.88 -3.71 -41.64
N ALA A 9 -17.07 -4.12 -41.21
CA ALA A 9 -18.11 -3.22 -40.73
C ALA A 9 -17.75 -2.76 -39.30
N ALA A 10 -17.36 -1.50 -39.15
CA ALA A 10 -17.23 -0.87 -37.84
C ALA A 10 -18.63 -0.75 -37.22
N ALA A 11 -18.85 -1.42 -36.09
CA ALA A 11 -20.02 -1.23 -35.25
C ALA A 11 -19.69 -0.21 -34.16
N ASP A 12 -20.40 0.91 -34.18
CA ASP A 12 -20.51 1.84 -33.05
C ASP A 12 -21.01 1.08 -31.82
N VAL A 13 -20.20 1.05 -30.76
CA VAL A 13 -20.64 0.68 -29.42
C VAL A 13 -20.63 1.92 -28.55
N ASP A 14 -21.77 2.60 -28.54
CA ASP A 14 -22.14 3.56 -27.51
C ASP A 14 -22.30 2.78 -26.19
N ALA A 15 -21.27 2.85 -25.34
CA ALA A 15 -21.29 2.29 -24.01
C ALA A 15 -21.61 3.41 -23.02
N ALA A 16 -22.91 3.61 -22.77
CA ALA A 16 -23.40 4.39 -21.64
C ALA A 16 -22.79 3.84 -20.35
N ALA A 17 -21.85 4.58 -19.77
CA ALA A 17 -21.31 4.31 -18.45
C ALA A 17 -22.42 4.51 -17.41
N SER A 18 -22.92 3.42 -16.83
CA SER A 18 -23.70 3.46 -15.61
C SER A 18 -22.80 4.04 -14.52
N ALA A 19 -23.12 5.23 -14.02
CA ALA A 19 -22.48 5.80 -12.85
C ALA A 19 -22.73 4.86 -11.66
N VAL A 20 -21.71 4.09 -11.29
CA VAL A 20 -21.67 3.43 -10.00
C VAL A 20 -21.68 4.55 -8.96
N GLU A 21 -22.67 4.54 -8.07
CA GLU A 21 -22.70 5.46 -6.94
C GLU A 21 -21.43 5.23 -6.12
N VAL A 22 -20.48 6.18 -6.22
CA VAL A 22 -19.28 6.19 -5.39
C VAL A 22 -19.75 6.55 -3.98
N VAL A 23 -19.95 5.53 -3.16
CA VAL A 23 -20.09 5.73 -1.72
C VAL A 23 -18.78 6.40 -1.27
N PRO A 24 -18.82 7.61 -0.68
CA PRO A 24 -17.57 8.27 -0.30
C PRO A 24 -16.87 7.39 0.73
N ALA A 25 -15.69 6.89 0.38
CA ALA A 25 -14.82 6.19 1.31
C ALA A 25 -14.60 7.09 2.54
N LYS A 26 -14.68 6.52 3.74
CA LYS A 26 -14.29 7.24 4.96
C LYS A 26 -12.84 7.67 4.75
N ALA A 27 -12.55 8.97 4.84
CA ALA A 27 -11.19 9.50 4.71
C ALA A 27 -10.27 8.91 5.81
N GLY A 28 -9.58 7.82 5.50
CA GLY A 28 -8.72 7.09 6.42
C GLY A 28 -7.30 7.64 6.46
N SER A 29 -6.58 7.36 7.55
CA SER A 29 -5.16 7.70 7.71
C SER A 29 -4.36 6.43 7.96
N TYR A 30 -3.47 6.08 7.03
CA TYR A 30 -2.70 4.84 7.06
C TYR A 30 -1.20 5.10 7.04
N ALA A 31 -0.43 4.11 7.48
CA ALA A 31 1.03 4.17 7.42
C ALA A 31 1.65 2.87 6.92
N VAL A 32 2.74 3.00 6.16
CA VAL A 32 3.61 1.87 5.80
C VAL A 32 4.75 1.78 6.82
N LEU A 33 4.90 0.63 7.47
CA LEU A 33 6.09 0.25 8.23
C LEU A 33 7.07 -0.43 7.27
N GLN A 34 7.98 0.37 6.72
CA GLN A 34 8.90 -0.10 5.67
C GLN A 34 10.10 -0.84 6.29
N CYS A 35 10.14 -2.14 6.04
CA CYS A 35 11.11 -3.08 6.60
C CYS A 35 12.31 -3.35 5.66
N GLY A 36 12.37 -2.71 4.49
CA GLY A 36 13.49 -2.82 3.56
C GLY A 36 13.95 -1.45 3.05
N GLU A 37 15.25 -1.33 2.76
CA GLU A 37 15.79 -0.15 2.07
C GLU A 37 15.32 -0.13 0.62
N ASP A 38 15.03 1.06 0.09
CA ASP A 38 14.70 1.18 -1.32
C ASP A 38 15.93 0.82 -2.16
N SER A 39 15.80 -0.20 -3.01
CA SER A 39 16.85 -0.50 -3.98
C SER A 39 16.98 0.65 -4.98
N GLU A 40 18.15 0.80 -5.59
CA GLU A 40 18.36 1.83 -6.62
C GLU A 40 17.34 1.70 -7.76
N TYR A 41 17.04 0.47 -8.16
CA TYR A 41 16.04 0.17 -9.16
C TYR A 41 14.65 0.66 -8.73
N VAL A 42 14.19 0.29 -7.54
CA VAL A 42 12.84 0.66 -7.06
C VAL A 42 12.70 2.16 -6.91
N ARG A 43 13.74 2.86 -6.44
CA ARG A 43 13.76 4.33 -6.39
C ARG A 43 13.60 4.94 -7.78
N LYS A 44 14.34 4.45 -8.77
CA LYS A 44 14.32 4.98 -10.14
C LYS A 44 13.03 4.64 -10.90
N ALA A 45 12.53 3.43 -10.75
CA ALA A 45 11.38 2.93 -11.50
C ALA A 45 10.03 3.33 -10.88
N TYR A 46 9.95 3.42 -9.54
CA TYR A 46 8.69 3.57 -8.82
C TYR A 46 8.68 4.71 -7.80
N GLY A 47 9.80 5.40 -7.58
CA GLY A 47 9.91 6.44 -6.55
C GLY A 47 10.16 5.92 -5.14
N GLY A 48 10.36 4.60 -4.95
CA GLY A 48 10.55 3.95 -3.66
C GLY A 48 9.41 2.99 -3.30
N TYR A 49 9.61 2.14 -2.29
CA TYR A 49 8.58 1.16 -1.90
C TYR A 49 7.32 1.83 -1.34
N PHE A 50 7.45 2.96 -0.63
CA PHE A 50 6.28 3.70 -0.16
C PHE A 50 5.32 4.07 -1.30
N GLU A 51 5.87 4.52 -2.43
CA GLU A 51 5.07 4.90 -3.60
C GLU A 51 4.41 3.67 -4.24
N VAL A 52 5.08 2.51 -4.24
CA VAL A 52 4.48 1.23 -4.68
C VAL A 52 3.25 0.89 -3.85
N PHE A 53 3.35 0.95 -2.51
CA PHE A 53 2.22 0.65 -1.64
C PHE A 53 1.11 1.68 -1.74
N ARG A 54 1.44 2.97 -1.83
CA ARG A 54 0.44 4.02 -2.03
C ARG A 54 -0.30 3.85 -3.35
N ALA A 55 0.41 3.54 -4.43
CA ALA A 55 -0.21 3.30 -5.73
C ALA A 55 -1.10 2.05 -5.76
N LEU A 56 -0.81 1.05 -4.92
CA LEU A 56 -1.58 -0.19 -4.83
C LEU A 56 -2.82 -0.07 -3.94
N LEU A 57 -2.75 0.70 -2.86
CA LEU A 57 -3.71 0.63 -1.76
C LEU A 57 -4.48 1.91 -1.48
N ALA A 58 -3.97 3.08 -1.90
CA ALA A 58 -4.59 4.35 -1.53
C ALA A 58 -5.89 4.60 -2.31
N GLU A 59 -6.93 4.99 -1.60
CA GLU A 59 -8.20 5.46 -2.16
C GLU A 59 -8.35 7.00 -2.03
N ASP A 60 -9.33 7.56 -2.74
CA ASP A 60 -9.60 9.00 -2.72
C ASP A 60 -9.96 9.49 -1.32
N GLY A 61 -9.26 10.53 -0.87
CA GLY A 61 -9.46 11.15 0.45
C GLY A 61 -8.64 10.53 1.58
N GLU A 62 -7.89 9.45 1.33
CA GLU A 62 -7.01 8.86 2.32
C GLU A 62 -5.67 9.60 2.46
N ARG A 63 -5.10 9.56 3.67
CA ARG A 63 -3.76 10.10 3.96
C ARG A 63 -2.80 8.96 4.26
N TRP A 64 -1.65 9.00 3.60
CA TRP A 64 -0.63 7.96 3.72
C TRP A 64 0.71 8.55 4.18
N ARG A 65 1.41 7.82 5.04
CA ARG A 65 2.79 8.14 5.46
C ARG A 65 3.65 6.89 5.54
N VAL A 66 4.95 7.06 5.70
CA VAL A 66 5.92 5.96 5.88
C VAL A 66 6.72 6.15 7.16
N TYR A 67 6.96 5.06 7.87
CA TYR A 67 7.96 4.94 8.92
C TYR A 67 8.99 3.90 8.46
N ARG A 68 10.28 4.27 8.39
CA ARG A 68 11.34 3.34 7.97
C ARG A 68 11.73 2.46 9.15
N ALA A 69 10.93 1.43 9.41
CA ALA A 69 11.16 0.46 10.47
C ALA A 69 12.58 -0.13 10.40
N VAL A 70 13.09 -0.43 9.20
CA VAL A 70 14.47 -0.92 9.00
C VAL A 70 15.57 0.02 9.52
N ARG A 71 15.25 1.32 9.67
CA ARG A 71 16.13 2.35 10.25
C ARG A 71 15.82 2.65 11.72
N GLY A 72 14.94 1.87 12.35
CA GLY A 72 14.48 2.08 13.72
C GLY A 72 13.39 3.16 13.85
N GLU A 73 12.80 3.62 12.75
CA GLU A 73 11.70 4.58 12.78
C GLU A 73 10.36 3.84 12.92
N LEU A 74 9.65 4.10 14.02
CA LEU A 74 8.32 3.59 14.29
C LEU A 74 7.45 4.72 14.87
N PRO A 75 6.12 4.69 14.67
CA PRO A 75 5.25 5.70 15.25
C PRO A 75 5.26 5.60 16.78
N LEU A 76 5.19 6.77 17.43
CA LEU A 76 4.87 6.84 18.85
C LEU A 76 3.43 6.36 19.08
N ASP A 77 3.11 5.94 20.30
CA ASP A 77 1.77 5.39 20.61
C ASP A 77 0.63 6.39 20.29
N ALA A 78 0.85 7.69 20.54
CA ALA A 78 -0.13 8.73 20.19
C ALA A 78 -0.29 8.93 18.67
N GLU A 79 0.78 8.76 17.90
CA GLU A 79 0.70 8.79 16.43
C GLU A 79 0.00 7.54 15.90
N ALA A 80 0.30 6.38 16.49
CA ALA A 80 -0.28 5.11 16.11
C ALA A 80 -1.79 5.06 16.37
N ALA A 81 -2.25 5.60 17.50
CA ALA A 81 -3.67 5.68 17.85
C ALA A 81 -4.47 6.62 16.92
N ALA A 82 -3.80 7.50 16.18
CA ALA A 82 -4.43 8.40 15.21
C ALA A 82 -4.49 7.83 13.78
N LEU A 83 -3.98 6.60 13.57
CA LEU A 83 -3.99 5.91 12.29
C LEU A 83 -5.09 4.84 12.28
N ASP A 84 -5.83 4.76 11.18
CA ASP A 84 -6.86 3.74 10.96
C ASP A 84 -6.25 2.36 10.63
N GLY A 85 -4.98 2.30 10.21
CA GLY A 85 -4.31 1.03 9.94
C GLY A 85 -2.85 1.14 9.48
N PHE A 86 -2.20 -0.03 9.40
CA PHE A 86 -0.80 -0.16 9.00
C PHE A 86 -0.62 -1.20 7.90
N VAL A 87 0.34 -0.94 7.02
CA VAL A 87 0.90 -1.93 6.09
C VAL A 87 2.33 -2.23 6.54
N ILE A 88 2.65 -3.51 6.77
CA ILE A 88 4.01 -3.95 7.08
C ILE A 88 4.62 -4.47 5.79
N SER A 89 5.69 -3.84 5.28
CA SER A 89 6.37 -4.35 4.09
C SER A 89 7.21 -5.59 4.43
N ASN A 90 7.55 -6.38 3.41
CA ASN A 90 8.58 -7.41 3.56
C ASN A 90 9.98 -6.79 3.74
N SER A 91 10.95 -7.63 4.15
CA SER A 91 12.38 -7.34 4.21
C SER A 91 13.22 -8.51 3.66
N CYS A 92 14.53 -8.31 3.50
CA CYS A 92 15.48 -9.40 3.25
C CYS A 92 16.08 -9.99 4.55
N SER A 93 15.67 -9.47 5.71
CA SER A 93 16.12 -9.94 7.02
C SER A 93 15.28 -11.12 7.51
N ASP A 94 15.85 -11.90 8.42
CA ASP A 94 15.13 -12.96 9.11
C ASP A 94 14.06 -12.35 10.02
N ALA A 95 12.80 -12.74 9.85
CA ALA A 95 11.69 -12.26 10.67
C ALA A 95 11.82 -12.65 12.16
N HIS A 96 12.69 -13.61 12.48
CA HIS A 96 13.03 -14.04 13.84
C HIS A 96 14.42 -13.59 14.29
N GLY A 97 15.09 -12.75 13.49
CA GLY A 97 16.37 -12.15 13.83
C GLY A 97 16.30 -11.27 15.09
N ASP A 98 17.47 -11.06 15.69
CA ASP A 98 17.64 -10.26 16.91
C ASP A 98 18.14 -8.84 16.62
N GLU A 99 18.11 -8.40 15.35
CA GLU A 99 18.47 -7.03 15.01
C GLU A 99 17.57 -6.03 15.75
N PRO A 100 18.12 -4.92 16.29
CA PRO A 100 17.36 -4.01 17.15
C PRO A 100 16.04 -3.50 16.54
N TRP A 101 16.02 -3.28 15.23
CA TRP A 101 14.84 -2.80 14.53
C TRP A 101 13.74 -3.86 14.41
N ILE A 102 14.10 -5.15 14.29
CA ILE A 102 13.16 -6.26 14.24
C ILE A 102 12.49 -6.44 15.60
N LEU A 103 13.30 -6.45 16.66
CA LEU A 103 12.80 -6.52 18.03
C LEU A 103 11.86 -5.33 18.33
N ALA A 104 12.25 -4.12 17.94
CA ALA A 104 11.41 -2.92 18.11
C ALA A 104 10.08 -3.00 17.33
N LEU A 105 10.11 -3.52 16.10
CA LEU A 105 8.90 -3.73 15.28
C LEU A 105 7.98 -4.79 15.89
N VAL A 106 8.52 -5.92 16.32
CA VAL A 106 7.76 -6.99 16.99
C VAL A 106 7.11 -6.47 18.26
N ASP A 107 7.85 -5.72 19.08
CA ASP A 107 7.32 -5.12 20.30
C ASP A 107 6.24 -4.07 19.99
N PHE A 108 6.40 -3.27 18.94
CA PHE A 108 5.36 -2.35 18.47
C PHE A 108 4.09 -3.10 18.09
N ILE A 109 4.18 -4.14 17.26
CA ILE A 109 3.03 -4.93 16.80
C ILE A 109 2.30 -5.57 17.98
N ARG A 110 3.04 -6.15 18.94
CA ARG A 110 2.47 -6.75 20.15
C ARG A 110 1.68 -5.74 20.97
N ARG A 111 2.20 -4.52 21.14
CA ARG A 111 1.49 -3.45 21.86
C ARG A 111 0.18 -3.07 21.15
N ARG A 112 0.18 -2.99 19.82
CA ARG A 112 -1.03 -2.68 19.02
C ARG A 112 -2.08 -3.79 19.11
N GLN A 113 -1.67 -5.06 19.07
CA GLN A 113 -2.61 -6.19 19.18
C GLN A 113 -3.24 -6.34 20.58
N ALA A 114 -2.62 -5.77 21.61
CA ALA A 114 -3.14 -5.80 22.97
C ALA A 114 -4.21 -4.71 23.22
N GLU A 115 -4.41 -3.78 22.28
CA GLU A 115 -5.43 -2.73 22.40
C GLU A 115 -6.82 -3.30 22.10
N PRO A 116 -7.85 -2.94 22.90
CA PRO A 116 -9.22 -3.37 22.66
C PRO A 116 -9.83 -2.65 21.45
N TRP A 117 -10.54 -3.40 20.61
CA TRP A 117 -11.29 -2.94 19.42
C TRP A 117 -12.55 -2.15 19.76
#